data_AF-A0A1A8PLS4-F1
#
_entry.id   AF-A0A1A8PLS4-F1
#
_cell.length_a   1.000
_cell.length_b   1.000
_cell.length_c   1.000
_cell.angle_alpha   90.00
_cell.angle_beta   90.00
_cell.angle_gamma   90.00
#
_symmetry.space_group_name_H-M   'P 1'
#
loop_
_entity.id
_entity.type
_entity.pdbx_description
1 polymer ?
#
loop_
_entity_poly.entity_id
_entity_poly.type
_entity_poly.pdbx_seq_one_letter_code
_entity_poly.pdbx_strand_id
1 'polypeptide(L)'
;IPVQLPLTSVEEVNTFENWLKDAAHSQLKQKLISSLAAIGGHDTKRITWNILAHIFHDDVGKQINWKGVNGKKSFNQMSSKTLLLHSVRKNPISCASTDYDICKHAIRWFNLAADRDSSRRHSGTQEV
;
A
#
# COMPACT_ATOMS: atom_id res chain seq x y z
N ILE A 1 7.94 12.29 -5.50
CA ILE A 1 7.27 11.28 -6.34
C ILE A 1 6.35 12.02 -7.32
N PRO A 2 6.09 11.49 -8.53
CA PRO A 2 5.38 12.20 -9.59
C PRO A 2 3.85 12.17 -9.45
N VAL A 3 3.35 11.78 -8.27
CA VAL A 3 1.93 11.58 -7.95
C VAL A 3 1.71 12.02 -6.51
N GLN A 4 0.48 12.40 -6.18
CA GLN A 4 0.08 12.64 -4.80
C GLN A 4 -0.48 11.34 -4.20
N LEU A 5 -0.19 11.12 -2.93
CA LEU A 5 -0.73 9.99 -2.17
C LEU A 5 -1.93 10.46 -1.32
N PRO A 6 -2.98 9.63 -1.14
CA PRO A 6 -3.14 8.30 -1.70
C PRO A 6 -3.51 8.33 -3.20
N LEU A 7 -3.11 7.29 -3.94
CA LEU A 7 -3.44 7.13 -5.36
C LEU A 7 -4.92 6.85 -5.53
N THR A 8 -5.59 7.60 -6.40
CA THR A 8 -7.05 7.58 -6.59
C THR A 8 -7.48 7.00 -7.93
N SER A 9 -6.56 6.84 -8.88
CA SER A 9 -6.84 6.31 -10.21
C SER A 9 -5.87 5.21 -10.66
N VAL A 10 -6.26 4.43 -11.67
CA VAL A 10 -5.43 3.36 -12.24
C VAL A 10 -4.23 3.95 -13.00
N GLU A 11 -4.40 5.14 -13.57
CA GLU A 11 -3.41 5.95 -14.26
C GLU A 11 -2.32 6.41 -13.30
N GLU A 12 -2.70 6.94 -12.13
CA GLU A 12 -1.76 7.32 -11.06
C GLU A 12 -0.97 6.10 -10.57
N VAL A 13 -1.61 4.94 -10.43
CA VAL A 13 -0.91 3.68 -10.13
C VAL A 13 0.12 3.36 -11.21
N ASN A 14 -0.23 3.46 -12.49
CA ASN A 14 0.73 3.18 -13.57
C ASN A 14 1.93 4.14 -13.54
N THR A 15 1.67 5.44 -13.36
CA THR A 15 2.72 6.46 -13.24
C THR A 15 3.63 6.18 -12.04
N PHE A 16 3.05 5.83 -10.89
CA PHE A 16 3.79 5.48 -9.69
C PHE A 16 4.65 4.21 -9.88
N GLU A 17 4.08 3.16 -10.47
CA GLU A 17 4.78 1.91 -10.75
C GLU A 17 5.95 2.11 -11.72
N ASN A 18 5.76 2.90 -12.77
CA ASN A 18 6.84 3.22 -13.71
C ASN A 18 7.96 4.01 -13.03
N TRP A 19 7.61 5.00 -12.22
CA TRP A 19 8.57 5.76 -11.42
C TRP A 19 9.35 4.88 -10.44
N LEU A 20 8.68 3.90 -9.82
CA LEU A 20 9.30 2.92 -8.92
C LEU A 20 10.21 1.92 -9.63
N LYS A 21 10.03 1.66 -10.94
CA LYS A 21 10.92 0.77 -11.71
C LYS A 21 12.22 1.45 -12.11
N ASP A 22 12.17 2.74 -12.38
CA ASP A 22 13.33 3.48 -12.89
C ASP A 22 14.48 3.55 -11.87
N ALA A 23 15.64 2.98 -12.22
CA ALA A 23 16.82 2.92 -11.37
C ALA A 23 17.40 4.30 -11.02
N ALA A 24 17.18 5.31 -11.87
CA ALA A 24 17.62 6.69 -11.63
C ALA A 24 17.02 7.28 -10.34
N HIS A 25 15.87 6.77 -9.90
CA HIS A 25 15.18 7.26 -8.69
C HIS A 25 15.62 6.58 -7.40
N SER A 26 16.71 5.81 -7.38
CA SER A 26 17.15 5.01 -6.21
C SER A 26 17.19 5.82 -4.89
N GLN A 27 17.80 7.00 -4.87
CA GLN A 27 17.87 7.86 -3.68
C GLN A 27 16.50 8.36 -3.23
N LEU A 28 15.63 8.73 -4.19
CA LEU A 28 14.26 9.17 -3.89
C LEU A 28 13.41 8.02 -3.35
N LYS A 29 13.60 6.79 -3.86
CA LYS A 29 12.95 5.59 -3.32
C LYS A 29 13.37 5.34 -1.87
N GLN A 30 14.65 5.52 -1.53
CA GLN A 30 15.11 5.39 -0.15
C GLN A 30 14.47 6.42 0.79
N LYS A 31 14.31 7.67 0.34
CA LYS A 31 13.58 8.70 1.09
C LYS A 31 12.11 8.32 1.29
N LEU A 32 11.46 7.81 0.25
CA LEU A 32 10.07 7.33 0.32
C LEU A 32 9.93 6.16 1.31
N ILE A 33 10.83 5.17 1.26
CA ILE A 33 10.87 4.05 2.22
C ILE A 33 10.97 4.58 3.66
N SER A 34 11.87 5.54 3.92
CA SER A 34 12.00 6.15 5.25
C SER A 34 10.71 6.85 5.69
N SER A 35 10.08 7.61 4.79
CA SER A 35 8.83 8.33 5.09
C SER A 35 7.68 7.38 5.38
N LEU A 36 7.55 6.29 4.61
CA LEU A 36 6.51 5.28 4.82
C LEU A 36 6.76 4.48 6.10
N ALA A 37 8.02 4.17 6.43
CA ALA A 37 8.38 3.49 7.66
C ALA A 37 7.99 4.29 8.92
N ALA A 38 8.02 5.62 8.84
CA ALA A 38 7.67 6.52 9.94
C ALA A 38 6.17 6.58 10.26
N ILE A 39 5.28 6.10 9.37
CA ILE A 39 3.83 6.04 9.64
C ILE A 39 3.53 5.17 10.87
N GLY A 40 4.29 4.09 11.04
CA GLY A 40 4.23 3.25 12.24
C GLY A 40 2.92 2.46 12.42
N GLY A 41 2.75 1.96 13.63
CA GLY A 41 1.74 0.99 14.04
C GLY A 41 2.31 0.09 15.14
N HIS A 42 1.46 -0.56 15.93
CA HIS A 42 1.91 -1.37 17.06
C HIS A 42 2.34 -2.79 16.70
N ASP A 43 2.06 -3.25 15.47
CA ASP A 43 2.45 -4.56 14.96
C ASP A 43 2.64 -4.54 13.44
N THR A 44 3.21 -5.61 12.89
CA THR A 44 3.44 -5.79 11.44
C THR A 44 2.17 -5.61 10.62
N LYS A 45 1.01 -6.07 11.13
CA LYS A 45 -0.28 -5.95 10.44
C LYS A 45 -0.66 -4.48 10.28
N ARG A 46 -0.65 -3.70 11.36
CA ARG A 46 -1.03 -2.29 11.38
C ARG A 46 -0.06 -1.45 10.59
N ILE A 47 1.24 -1.69 10.73
CA ILE A 47 2.26 -0.99 9.92
C ILE A 47 2.01 -1.24 8.43
N THR A 48 1.81 -2.50 8.03
CA THR A 48 1.51 -2.86 6.64
C THR A 48 0.23 -2.17 6.13
N TRP A 49 -0.84 -2.21 6.91
CA TRP A 49 -2.14 -1.63 6.52
C TRP A 49 -2.11 -0.11 6.46
N ASN A 50 -1.40 0.55 7.37
CA ASN A 50 -1.25 2.00 7.39
C ASN A 50 -0.43 2.48 6.19
N ILE A 51 0.66 1.78 5.83
CA ILE A 51 1.42 2.08 4.62
C ILE A 51 0.56 1.89 3.37
N LEU A 52 -0.19 0.79 3.27
CA LEU A 52 -1.07 0.54 2.13
C LEU A 52 -2.17 1.60 2.00
N ALA A 53 -2.80 2.00 3.11
CA ALA A 53 -3.82 3.05 3.12
C ALA A 53 -3.24 4.44 2.82
N HIS A 54 -1.96 4.67 3.14
CA HIS A 54 -1.25 5.87 2.74
C HIS A 54 -0.96 5.88 1.23
N ILE A 55 -0.64 4.73 0.63
CA ILE A 55 -0.33 4.65 -0.80
C ILE A 55 -1.59 4.59 -1.67
N PHE A 56 -2.59 3.80 -1.31
CA PHE A 56 -3.73 3.50 -2.19
C PHE A 56 -5.05 3.95 -1.56
N HIS A 57 -5.83 4.72 -2.32
CA HIS A 57 -7.24 4.94 -1.98
C HIS A 57 -8.02 3.63 -2.12
N ASP A 58 -9.11 3.47 -1.39
CA ASP A 58 -9.87 2.20 -1.42
C ASP A 58 -10.49 1.91 -2.79
N ASP A 59 -10.84 2.92 -3.58
CA ASP A 59 -11.31 2.71 -4.95
C ASP A 59 -10.25 2.08 -5.85
N VAL A 60 -8.98 2.49 -5.69
CA VAL A 60 -7.84 1.81 -6.32
C VAL A 60 -7.63 0.43 -5.71
N GLY A 61 -7.79 0.29 -4.39
CA GLY A 61 -7.71 -0.99 -3.70
C GLY A 61 -8.67 -2.04 -4.28
N LYS A 62 -9.89 -1.64 -4.66
CA LYS A 62 -10.88 -2.53 -5.30
C LYS A 62 -10.42 -3.02 -6.68
N GLN A 63 -9.54 -2.29 -7.37
CA GLN A 63 -9.02 -2.62 -8.71
C GLN A 63 -7.73 -3.45 -8.67
N ILE A 64 -7.26 -3.82 -7.48
CA ILE A 64 -6.03 -4.59 -7.27
C ILE A 64 -6.37 -5.88 -6.52
N ASN A 65 -5.72 -6.98 -6.90
CA ASN A 65 -5.67 -8.17 -6.05
C ASN A 65 -4.27 -8.80 -6.11
N TRP A 66 -4.04 -9.84 -5.32
CA TRP A 66 -2.70 -10.45 -5.23
C TRP A 66 -2.21 -11.06 -6.56
N LYS A 67 -3.09 -11.75 -7.30
CA LYS A 67 -2.73 -12.56 -8.47
C LYS A 67 -2.92 -11.83 -9.81
N GLY A 68 -3.70 -10.76 -9.86
CA GLY A 68 -4.13 -10.08 -11.09
C GLY A 68 -5.29 -10.75 -11.83
N VAL A 69 -6.19 -11.43 -11.12
CA VAL A 69 -7.33 -12.13 -11.76
C VAL A 69 -8.53 -11.19 -11.96
N ASN A 70 -9.44 -11.56 -12.88
CA ASN A 70 -10.69 -10.84 -13.20
C ASN A 70 -10.46 -9.38 -13.65
N GLY A 71 -9.45 -9.14 -14.49
CA GLY A 71 -9.13 -7.81 -15.01
C GLY A 71 -8.50 -6.84 -14.01
N LYS A 72 -8.17 -7.30 -12.78
CA LYS A 72 -7.51 -6.50 -11.75
C LYS A 72 -5.98 -6.53 -11.90
N LYS A 73 -5.31 -5.49 -11.38
CA LYS A 73 -3.84 -5.46 -11.32
C LYS A 73 -3.28 -6.47 -10.31
N SER A 74 -2.14 -7.07 -10.64
CA SER A 74 -1.43 -8.06 -9.82
C SER A 74 -0.45 -7.39 -8.86
N PHE A 75 -0.84 -7.22 -7.59
CA PHE A 75 0.06 -6.62 -6.59
C PHE A 75 1.35 -7.42 -6.40
N ASN A 76 1.31 -8.75 -6.58
CA ASN A 76 2.50 -9.59 -6.45
C ASN A 76 3.60 -9.24 -7.49
N GLN A 77 3.21 -8.64 -8.63
CA GLN A 77 4.10 -8.24 -9.72
C GLN A 77 4.43 -6.73 -9.71
N MET A 78 3.84 -5.95 -8.80
CA MET A 78 4.05 -4.51 -8.70
C MET A 78 5.33 -4.18 -7.94
N SER A 79 6.03 -3.12 -8.36
CA SER A 79 7.17 -2.55 -7.65
C SER A 79 6.76 -1.95 -6.29
N SER A 80 5.50 -1.52 -6.14
CA SER A 80 4.96 -1.14 -4.82
C SER A 80 5.03 -2.27 -3.78
N LYS A 81 5.06 -3.55 -4.20
CA LYS A 81 5.29 -4.67 -3.26
C LYS A 81 6.66 -4.56 -2.62
N THR A 82 7.71 -4.36 -3.43
CA THR A 82 9.09 -4.21 -2.93
C THR A 82 9.21 -2.96 -2.06
N LEU A 83 8.56 -1.85 -2.45
CA LEU A 83 8.49 -0.64 -1.63
C LEU A 83 7.86 -0.93 -0.25
N LEU A 84 6.73 -1.64 -0.22
CA LEU A 84 6.05 -2.03 1.02
C LEU A 84 6.95 -2.87 1.91
N LEU A 85 7.57 -3.92 1.37
CA LEU A 85 8.44 -4.83 2.13
C LEU A 85 9.60 -4.07 2.79
N HIS A 86 10.27 -3.20 2.05
CA HIS A 86 11.36 -2.39 2.59
C HIS A 86 10.87 -1.38 3.63
N SER A 87 9.70 -0.77 3.43
CA SER A 87 9.16 0.23 4.35
C SER A 87 8.75 -0.40 5.68
N VAL A 88 8.11 -1.58 5.64
CA VAL A 88 7.74 -2.33 6.85
C VAL A 88 8.98 -2.79 7.62
N ARG A 89 10.02 -3.30 6.94
CA ARG A 89 11.25 -3.74 7.62
C ARG A 89 12.12 -2.61 8.13
N LYS A 90 12.00 -1.41 7.56
CA LYS A 90 12.71 -0.23 8.06
C LYS A 90 12.09 0.30 9.36
N ASN A 91 10.84 -0.05 9.67
CA ASN A 91 10.25 0.28 10.95
C ASN A 91 10.83 -0.62 12.07
N PRO A 92 11.30 -0.07 13.20
CA PRO A 92 11.90 -0.85 14.29
C PRO A 92 11.00 -1.93 14.89
N ILE A 93 9.68 -1.74 14.89
CA ILE A 93 8.71 -2.69 15.48
C ILE A 93 8.57 -3.95 14.61
N SER A 94 8.72 -3.83 13.28
CA SER A 94 8.49 -4.91 12.32
C SER A 94 9.74 -5.32 11.53
N CYS A 95 10.94 -4.96 12.00
CA CYS A 95 12.20 -5.18 11.28
C CYS A 95 12.48 -6.65 10.95
N ALA A 96 12.07 -7.58 11.84
CA ALA A 96 12.25 -9.03 11.67
C ALA A 96 11.13 -9.72 10.85
N SER A 97 10.16 -8.97 10.31
CA SER A 97 9.02 -9.57 9.61
C SER A 97 9.44 -10.23 8.31
N THR A 98 9.01 -11.47 8.09
CA THR A 98 9.28 -12.20 6.84
C THR A 98 8.43 -11.67 5.68
N ASP A 99 8.78 -12.03 4.45
CA ASP A 99 7.96 -11.67 3.28
C ASP A 99 6.56 -12.24 3.42
N TYR A 100 6.45 -13.48 3.92
CA TYR A 100 5.17 -14.14 4.17
C TYR A 100 4.31 -13.33 5.16
N ASP A 101 4.89 -12.85 6.26
CA ASP A 101 4.17 -12.08 7.28
C ASP A 101 3.62 -10.77 6.74
N ILE A 102 4.37 -10.08 5.88
CA ILE A 102 3.93 -8.80 5.31
C ILE A 102 2.90 -9.06 4.20
N CYS A 103 3.19 -10.02 3.31
CA CYS A 103 2.34 -10.33 2.16
C CYS A 103 0.96 -10.84 2.58
N LYS A 104 0.84 -11.68 3.61
CA LYS A 104 -0.47 -12.14 4.11
C LYS A 104 -1.35 -10.97 4.56
N HIS A 105 -0.76 -9.94 5.16
CA HIS A 105 -1.49 -8.73 5.57
C HIS A 105 -1.85 -7.85 4.38
N ALA A 106 -0.97 -7.72 3.39
CA ALA A 106 -1.27 -7.00 2.15
C ALA A 106 -2.41 -7.66 1.35
N ILE A 107 -2.38 -8.99 1.21
CA ILE A 107 -3.47 -9.76 0.58
C ILE A 107 -4.79 -9.48 1.27
N ARG A 108 -4.81 -9.58 2.62
CA ARG A 108 -6.04 -9.34 3.38
C ARG A 108 -6.51 -7.89 3.26
N TRP A 109 -5.59 -6.92 3.17
CA TRP A 109 -5.93 -5.53 2.93
C TRP A 109 -6.64 -5.36 1.58
N PHE A 110 -6.08 -5.84 0.46
CA PHE A 110 -6.78 -5.72 -0.84
C PHE A 110 -8.12 -6.46 -0.88
N ASN A 111 -8.22 -7.64 -0.25
CA ASN A 111 -9.48 -8.39 -0.18
C ASN A 111 -10.60 -7.63 0.56
N LEU A 112 -10.25 -6.79 1.53
CA LEU A 112 -11.19 -6.00 2.33
C LEU A 112 -11.44 -4.59 1.77
N ALA A 113 -10.97 -4.27 0.56
CA ALA A 113 -11.09 -2.91 0.01
C ALA A 113 -12.54 -2.46 -0.19
N ALA A 114 -13.45 -3.38 -0.54
CA ALA A 114 -14.87 -3.08 -0.65
C ALA A 114 -15.50 -2.73 0.71
N ASP A 115 -15.15 -3.47 1.76
CA ASP A 115 -15.71 -3.32 3.11
C ASP A 115 -15.19 -2.06 3.82
N ARG A 116 -13.97 -1.60 3.50
CA ARG A 116 -13.41 -0.38 4.09
C ARG A 116 -14.07 0.89 3.58
N ASP A 117 -14.50 0.93 2.32
CA ASP A 117 -15.24 2.07 1.76
C ASP A 117 -16.64 2.18 2.39
N SER A 118 -17.34 1.05 2.55
CA SER A 118 -18.67 1.06 3.19
C SER A 118 -18.62 1.46 4.67
N SER A 119 -17.59 1.03 5.39
CA SER A 119 -17.40 1.37 6.81
C SER A 119 -17.21 2.87 7.04
N ARG A 120 -16.43 3.55 6.19
CA ARG A 120 -16.22 5.01 6.32
C ARG A 120 -17.46 5.83 5.98
N ARG A 121 -18.30 5.36 5.05
CA ARG A 121 -19.57 6.01 4.73
C ARG A 121 -20.59 5.90 5.86
N HIS A 122 -20.62 4.77 6.58
CA HIS A 122 -21.52 4.60 7.73
C HIS A 122 -21.06 5.37 8.98
N SER A 123 -19.76 5.59 9.18
CA SER A 123 -19.26 6.44 10.27
C SER A 123 -19.42 7.95 10.01
N GLY A 124 -19.77 8.36 8.78
CA GLY A 124 -20.08 9.74 8.42
C GLY A 124 -21.54 10.14 8.59
N THR A 125 -22.38 9.30 9.22
CA THR A 125 -23.82 9.57 9.43
C THR A 125 -24.21 9.39 10.90
N GLN A 126 -23.48 10.08 11.79
CA GLN A 126 -23.98 10.46 13.11
C GLN A 126 -23.60 11.92 13.36
N GLU A 127 -24.29 12.83 12.69
CA GLU A 127 -24.51 14.18 13.21
C GLU A 127 -25.92 14.17 13.79
N VAL A 128 -26.01 14.44 15.10
CA VAL A 128 -27.24 14.79 15.83
C VAL A 128 -27.29 16.29 16.02
#